data_AF-A0A8K0GDR7-F1
#
_entry.id   AF-A0A8K0GDR7-F1
#
_cell.length_a   1.000
_cell.length_b   1.000
_cell.length_c   1.000
_cell.angle_alpha   90.00
_cell.angle_beta   90.00
_cell.angle_gamma   90.00
#
_symmetry.space_group_name_H-M   'P 1'
#
loop_
_entity.id
_entity.type
_entity.pdbx_description
1 polymer ?
#
loop_
_entity_poly.entity_id
_entity_poly.type
_entity_poly.pdbx_seq_one_letter_code
_entity_poly.pdbx_strand_id
1 'polypeptide(L)'
;MKRIALELKGKYFYIVVDETTDSRGCYIANLLIGELNPNSSTKPFLVASKELEKTNHTTVARFINDNLKRLFAEYRFEDKLLLMTSDAAPYMVKAFKSLQIFYSNIIHVTCIVHGLNRIAEKVRELSPARVEVYRSIMNARLLPNPVVTRWGAWLLAAIFYSDNFVKFKVVMQNLEEDAASVTKVKALLSETAIVKELAFIKSSIEFLPGIMEALETREMTLKDQLEKLSFVEEKLKIVPGKEGKLYSSSSDEQDLNVEYQKSGGSEESSEVECVGCG
;
A
#
# COMPACT_ATOMS: atom_id res chain seq x y z
N MET A 1 10.27 20.23 -18.21
CA MET A 1 9.70 19.25 -19.16
C MET A 1 10.72 18.83 -20.22
N LYS A 2 11.17 19.71 -21.14
CA LYS A 2 12.11 19.34 -22.22
C LYS A 2 13.40 18.63 -21.75
N ARG A 3 13.99 19.07 -20.62
CA ARG A 3 15.18 18.44 -20.04
C ARG A 3 14.95 16.98 -19.62
N ILE A 4 13.83 16.69 -18.97
CA ILE A 4 13.48 15.33 -18.52
C ILE A 4 13.28 14.42 -19.73
N ALA A 5 12.54 14.89 -20.75
CA ALA A 5 12.31 14.12 -21.97
C ALA A 5 13.61 13.80 -22.72
N LEU A 6 14.55 14.75 -22.76
CA LEU A 6 15.87 14.54 -23.36
C LEU A 6 16.70 13.50 -22.58
N GLU A 7 16.65 13.55 -21.25
CA GLU A 7 17.39 12.63 -20.38
C GLU A 7 16.89 11.18 -20.46
N LEU A 8 15.58 11.00 -20.71
CA LEU A 8 14.93 9.71 -20.88
C LEU A 8 14.86 9.25 -22.34
N LYS A 9 15.36 10.06 -23.29
CA LYS A 9 15.25 9.77 -24.71
C LYS A 9 15.92 8.44 -25.07
N GLY A 10 15.16 7.53 -25.66
CA GLY A 10 15.62 6.22 -26.11
C GLY A 10 15.85 5.20 -24.99
N LYS A 11 15.60 5.57 -23.73
CA LYS A 11 15.75 4.70 -22.56
C LYS A 11 14.39 4.12 -22.15
N TYR A 12 14.41 2.98 -21.47
CA TYR A 12 13.21 2.46 -20.81
C TYR A 12 12.93 3.23 -19.52
N PHE A 13 11.67 3.36 -19.15
CA PHE A 13 11.28 4.08 -17.94
C PHE A 13 10.05 3.49 -17.27
N TYR A 14 9.90 3.84 -16.00
CA TYR A 14 8.75 3.53 -15.16
C TYR A 14 8.07 4.83 -14.72
N ILE A 15 6.79 4.73 -14.40
CA ILE A 15 6.03 5.81 -13.76
C ILE A 15 5.56 5.38 -12.38
N VAL A 16 5.52 6.34 -11.46
CA VAL A 16 4.88 6.18 -10.15
C VAL A 16 3.71 7.14 -10.09
N VAL A 17 2.55 6.60 -9.78
CA VAL A 17 1.31 7.37 -9.66
C VAL A 17 0.82 7.23 -8.24
N ASP A 18 0.72 8.37 -7.56
CA ASP A 18 0.29 8.45 -6.18
C ASP A 18 -0.85 9.46 -6.05
N GLU A 19 -1.93 9.06 -5.41
CA GLU A 19 -3.06 9.93 -5.08
C GLU A 19 -3.09 10.18 -3.59
N THR A 20 -3.19 11.44 -3.21
CA THR A 20 -3.35 11.85 -1.82
C THR A 20 -4.55 12.78 -1.68
N THR A 21 -5.13 12.80 -0.48
CA THR A 21 -6.16 13.77 -0.12
C THR A 21 -5.53 14.78 0.81
N ASP A 22 -5.51 16.06 0.42
CA ASP A 22 -4.97 17.12 1.27
C ASP A 22 -5.88 17.39 2.48
N SER A 23 -5.43 18.25 3.40
CA SER A 23 -6.20 18.61 4.60
C SER A 23 -7.51 19.35 4.31
N ARG A 24 -7.73 19.81 3.08
CA ARG A 24 -8.95 20.49 2.62
C ARG A 24 -9.89 19.53 1.89
N GLY A 25 -9.51 18.25 1.75
CA GLY A 25 -10.28 17.26 1.01
C GLY A 25 -10.06 17.29 -0.50
N CYS A 26 -9.08 18.05 -0.99
CA CYS A 26 -8.74 18.07 -2.41
C CYS A 26 -7.94 16.82 -2.77
N TYR A 27 -8.32 16.17 -3.86
CA TYR A 27 -7.61 15.00 -4.37
C TYR A 27 -6.43 15.46 -5.23
N ILE A 28 -5.20 15.20 -4.78
CA ILE A 28 -3.98 15.55 -5.51
C ILE A 28 -3.39 14.29 -6.12
N ALA A 29 -3.28 14.26 -7.44
CA ALA A 29 -2.58 13.21 -8.18
C ALA A 29 -1.15 13.66 -8.51
N ASN A 30 -0.19 12.79 -8.18
CA ASN A 30 1.23 12.97 -8.45
C ASN A 30 1.66 11.95 -9.51
N LEU A 31 2.40 12.44 -10.52
CA LEU A 31 3.04 11.63 -11.53
C LEU A 31 4.54 11.81 -11.45
N LEU A 32 5.25 10.75 -11.11
CA LEU A 32 6.70 10.68 -11.19
C LEU A 32 7.13 9.78 -12.34
N ILE A 33 8.31 10.03 -12.89
CA ILE A 33 8.92 9.22 -13.95
C ILE A 33 10.39 8.98 -13.63
N GLY A 34 10.88 7.76 -13.82
CA GLY A 34 12.28 7.40 -13.61
C GLY A 34 12.80 6.50 -14.72
N GLU A 35 14.10 6.57 -14.99
CA GLU A 35 14.76 5.64 -15.91
C GLU A 35 14.78 4.24 -15.30
N LEU A 36 14.36 3.26 -16.09
CA LEU A 36 14.45 1.85 -15.71
C LEU A 36 15.81 1.31 -16.16
N ASN A 37 16.74 1.25 -15.21
CA ASN A 37 18.11 0.79 -15.44
C ASN A 37 18.40 -0.48 -14.61
N PRO A 38 18.90 -1.57 -15.21
CA PRO A 38 19.18 -2.81 -14.47
C PRO A 38 20.40 -2.70 -13.54
N ASN A 39 21.29 -1.73 -13.76
CA ASN A 39 22.58 -1.64 -13.09
C ASN A 39 22.64 -0.58 -11.99
N SER A 40 21.68 0.36 -11.95
CA SER A 40 21.69 1.44 -10.96
C SER A 40 20.29 1.92 -10.62
N SER A 41 20.11 2.37 -9.37
CA SER A 41 18.92 3.12 -8.99
C SER A 41 18.97 4.52 -9.62
N THR A 42 17.82 4.99 -10.09
CA THR A 42 17.68 6.31 -10.70
C THR A 42 16.73 7.15 -9.87
N LYS A 43 17.05 8.44 -9.72
CA LYS A 43 16.17 9.36 -8.99
C LYS A 43 15.01 9.75 -9.91
N PRO A 44 13.75 9.47 -9.52
CA PRO A 44 12.62 9.83 -10.37
C PRO A 44 12.39 11.36 -10.34
N PHE A 45 11.87 11.87 -11.45
CA PHE A 45 11.45 13.25 -11.63
C PHE A 45 9.96 13.39 -11.36
N LEU A 46 9.57 14.43 -10.62
CA LEU A 46 8.16 14.83 -10.53
C LEU A 46 7.75 15.52 -11.85
N VAL A 47 6.84 14.91 -12.59
CA VAL A 47 6.33 15.43 -13.87
C VAL A 47 5.14 16.35 -13.64
N ALA A 48 4.21 15.92 -12.78
CA ALA A 48 3.01 16.67 -12.49
C ALA A 48 2.52 16.38 -11.06
N SER A 49 1.97 17.41 -10.43
CA SER A 49 1.17 17.32 -9.21
C SER A 49 -0.05 18.21 -9.44
N LYS A 50 -1.25 17.64 -9.50
CA LYS A 50 -2.47 18.37 -9.86
C LYS A 50 -3.65 17.91 -9.03
N GLU A 51 -4.51 18.87 -8.71
CA GLU A 51 -5.82 18.57 -8.18
C GLU A 51 -6.70 17.90 -9.25
N LEU A 52 -7.35 16.81 -8.87
CA LEU A 52 -8.37 16.14 -9.66
C LEU A 52 -9.74 16.45 -9.07
N GLU A 53 -10.69 16.82 -9.93
CA GLU A 53 -12.08 17.08 -9.52
C GLU A 53 -12.74 15.85 -8.89
N LYS A 54 -12.36 14.65 -9.37
CA LYS A 54 -12.81 13.35 -8.88
C LYS A 54 -11.70 12.31 -9.06
N THR A 55 -11.60 11.37 -8.13
CA THR A 55 -10.70 10.21 -8.20
C THR A 55 -11.45 9.02 -8.79
N ASN A 56 -11.40 8.90 -10.10
CA ASN A 56 -11.93 7.73 -10.80
C ASN A 56 -10.98 7.29 -11.92
N HIS A 57 -11.12 6.05 -12.35
CA HIS A 57 -10.22 5.47 -13.35
C HIS A 57 -10.00 6.32 -14.60
N THR A 58 -11.03 7.03 -15.08
CA THR A 58 -10.95 7.86 -16.28
C THR A 58 -10.16 9.14 -16.03
N THR A 59 -10.37 9.81 -14.90
CA THR A 59 -9.63 11.04 -14.55
C THR A 59 -8.15 10.76 -14.33
N VAL A 60 -7.83 9.65 -13.67
CA VAL A 60 -6.45 9.20 -13.46
C VAL A 60 -5.78 8.84 -14.79
N ALA A 61 -6.41 8.00 -15.62
CA ALA A 61 -5.84 7.61 -16.91
C ALA A 61 -5.60 8.82 -17.81
N ARG A 62 -6.54 9.78 -17.84
CA ARG A 62 -6.38 11.04 -18.58
C ARG A 62 -5.23 11.88 -18.04
N PHE A 63 -5.17 12.05 -16.72
CA PHE A 63 -4.06 12.76 -16.06
C PHE A 63 -2.70 12.18 -16.46
N ILE A 64 -2.55 10.85 -16.43
CA ILE A 64 -1.30 10.19 -16.82
C ILE A 64 -1.00 10.42 -18.31
N ASN A 65 -1.94 10.06 -19.19
CA ASN A 65 -1.76 10.14 -20.64
C ASN A 65 -1.44 11.57 -21.10
N ASP A 66 -2.16 12.57 -20.61
CA ASP A 66 -1.99 13.97 -21.04
C ASP A 66 -0.63 14.52 -20.62
N ASN A 67 -0.18 14.22 -19.39
CA ASN A 67 1.14 14.66 -18.94
C ASN A 67 2.27 13.91 -19.64
N LEU A 68 2.13 12.62 -19.95
CA LEU A 68 3.12 11.85 -20.72
C LEU A 68 3.24 12.35 -22.16
N LYS A 69 2.11 12.52 -22.86
CA LYS A 69 2.09 13.08 -24.23
C LYS A 69 2.68 14.49 -24.28
N ARG A 70 2.41 15.31 -23.26
CA ARG A 70 3.00 16.65 -23.15
C ARG A 70 4.51 16.59 -22.86
N LEU A 71 4.97 15.63 -22.06
CA LEU A 71 6.38 15.47 -21.73
C LEU A 71 7.19 15.03 -22.96
N PHE A 72 6.68 14.06 -23.72
CA PHE A 72 7.34 13.46 -24.87
C PHE A 72 6.78 13.93 -26.23
N ALA A 73 6.26 15.17 -26.31
CA ALA A 73 5.63 15.69 -27.53
C ALA A 73 6.51 15.63 -28.80
N GLU A 74 7.84 15.57 -28.64
CA GLU A 74 8.83 15.53 -29.72
C GLU A 74 9.41 14.12 -29.99
N TYR A 75 9.03 13.10 -29.19
CA TYR A 75 9.64 11.76 -29.23
C TYR A 75 8.60 10.65 -29.12
N ARG A 76 8.77 9.58 -29.89
CA ARG A 76 8.02 8.33 -29.67
C ARG A 76 8.53 7.66 -28.38
N PHE A 77 7.61 7.25 -27.52
CA PHE A 77 7.95 6.75 -26.18
C PHE A 77 7.11 5.56 -25.73
N GLU A 78 6.04 5.24 -26.45
CA GLU A 78 5.01 4.28 -26.06
C GLU A 78 5.59 2.88 -25.78
N ASP A 79 6.61 2.47 -26.54
CA ASP A 79 7.32 1.20 -26.39
C ASP A 79 8.37 1.21 -25.26
N LYS A 80 8.67 2.41 -24.72
CA LYS A 80 9.68 2.62 -23.67
C LYS A 80 9.11 2.67 -22.26
N LEU A 81 7.80 2.91 -22.13
CA LEU A 81 7.09 2.82 -20.86
C LEU A 81 6.81 1.35 -20.52
N LEU A 82 7.48 0.81 -19.51
CA LEU A 82 7.36 -0.61 -19.16
C LEU A 82 6.65 -0.86 -17.83
N LEU A 83 6.66 0.10 -16.90
CA LEU A 83 6.16 -0.12 -15.55
C LEU A 83 5.33 1.07 -15.07
N MET A 84 4.22 0.75 -14.41
CA MET A 84 3.42 1.69 -13.62
C MET A 84 3.30 1.17 -12.20
N THR A 85 3.78 1.94 -11.24
CA THR A 85 3.60 1.66 -9.80
C THR A 85 2.51 2.55 -9.23
N SER A 86 1.53 1.95 -8.56
CA SER A 86 0.50 2.67 -7.79
C SER A 86 -0.08 1.81 -6.68
N ASP A 87 -1.06 2.31 -5.93
CA ASP A 87 -1.89 1.43 -5.11
C ASP A 87 -2.69 0.43 -5.98
N ALA A 88 -3.23 -0.61 -5.33
CA ALA A 88 -4.10 -1.61 -5.96
C ALA A 88 -5.59 -1.32 -5.71
N ALA A 89 -5.99 -0.04 -5.63
CA ALA A 89 -7.40 0.30 -5.59
C ALA A 89 -8.07 -0.06 -6.93
N PRO A 90 -9.34 -0.52 -6.93
CA PRO A 90 -10.00 -0.97 -8.16
C PRO A 90 -10.01 0.07 -9.29
N TYR A 91 -10.08 1.35 -8.95
CA TYR A 91 -10.06 2.43 -9.94
C TYR A 91 -8.65 2.66 -10.53
N MET A 92 -7.57 2.43 -9.79
CA MET A 92 -6.19 2.50 -10.29
C MET A 92 -5.89 1.35 -11.25
N VAL A 93 -6.29 0.12 -10.88
CA VAL A 93 -6.17 -1.05 -11.78
C VAL A 93 -6.97 -0.82 -13.07
N LYS A 94 -8.18 -0.26 -12.96
CA LYS A 94 -8.99 0.08 -14.13
C LYS A 94 -8.39 1.22 -14.97
N ALA A 95 -7.71 2.19 -14.35
CA ALA A 95 -6.98 3.25 -15.05
C ALA A 95 -5.81 2.65 -15.84
N PHE A 96 -5.02 1.76 -15.23
CA PHE A 96 -3.97 1.00 -15.89
C PHE A 96 -4.49 0.23 -17.10
N LYS A 97 -5.58 -0.54 -16.97
CA LYS A 97 -6.19 -1.28 -18.09
C LYS A 97 -6.59 -0.37 -19.25
N SER A 98 -7.01 0.86 -18.95
CA SER A 98 -7.31 1.86 -19.98
C SER A 98 -6.05 2.40 -20.66
N LEU A 99 -4.95 2.56 -19.90
CA LEU A 99 -3.65 3.00 -20.41
C LEU A 99 -2.94 1.92 -21.25
N GLN A 100 -3.14 0.64 -20.91
CA GLN A 100 -2.55 -0.49 -21.62
C GLN A 100 -2.94 -0.54 -23.11
N ILE A 101 -4.11 0.02 -23.45
CA ILE A 101 -4.56 0.19 -24.85
C ILE A 101 -3.61 1.10 -25.64
N PHE A 102 -3.04 2.12 -24.99
CA PHE A 102 -2.11 3.08 -25.61
C PHE A 102 -0.64 2.67 -25.44
N TYR A 103 -0.33 1.96 -24.37
CA TYR A 103 1.02 1.56 -23.97
C TYR A 103 1.05 0.05 -23.73
N SER A 104 1.12 -0.75 -24.81
CA SER A 104 0.92 -2.21 -24.74
C SER A 104 1.95 -2.96 -23.88
N ASN A 105 3.13 -2.38 -23.67
CA ASN A 105 4.23 -3.01 -22.92
C ASN A 105 4.21 -2.71 -21.41
N ILE A 106 3.25 -1.89 -20.95
CA ILE A 106 3.20 -1.46 -19.56
C ILE A 106 2.67 -2.56 -18.65
N ILE A 107 3.35 -2.77 -17.52
CA ILE A 107 2.95 -3.68 -16.45
C ILE A 107 2.60 -2.85 -15.21
N HIS A 108 1.49 -3.19 -14.55
CA HIS A 108 1.13 -2.61 -13.26
C HIS A 108 1.83 -3.37 -12.14
N VAL A 109 2.38 -2.62 -11.19
CA VAL A 109 2.97 -3.17 -9.97
C VAL A 109 2.36 -2.44 -8.78
N THR A 110 1.76 -3.20 -7.86
CA THR A 110 1.28 -2.66 -6.60
C THR A 110 2.46 -2.12 -5.78
N CYS A 111 2.31 -0.92 -5.23
CA CYS A 111 3.25 -0.36 -4.29
C CYS A 111 3.47 -1.31 -3.10
N ILE A 112 4.70 -1.77 -2.90
CA ILE A 112 5.06 -2.75 -1.86
C ILE A 112 4.60 -2.26 -0.48
N VAL A 113 4.85 -0.99 -0.16
CA VAL A 113 4.53 -0.43 1.16
C VAL A 113 3.00 -0.36 1.39
N HIS A 114 2.21 -0.09 0.34
CA HIS A 114 0.74 -0.23 0.41
C HIS A 114 0.33 -1.68 0.73
N GLY A 115 0.96 -2.67 0.08
CA GLY A 115 0.72 -4.09 0.37
C GLY A 115 1.06 -4.46 1.81
N LEU A 116 2.22 -4.03 2.30
CA LEU A 116 2.63 -4.22 3.70
C LEU A 116 1.67 -3.54 4.69
N ASN A 117 1.17 -2.35 4.35
CA ASN A 117 0.17 -1.68 5.17
C ASN A 117 -1.14 -2.49 5.22
N ARG A 118 -1.59 -3.10 4.12
CA ARG A 118 -2.78 -3.98 4.15
C ARG A 118 -2.59 -5.18 5.08
N ILE A 119 -1.40 -5.79 5.08
CA ILE A 119 -1.06 -6.87 6.00
C ILE A 119 -1.16 -6.38 7.46
N ALA A 120 -0.59 -5.22 7.76
CA ALA A 120 -0.71 -4.60 9.07
C ALA A 120 -2.18 -4.41 9.45
N GLU A 121 -2.97 -3.77 8.60
CA GLU A 121 -4.39 -3.53 8.83
C GLU A 121 -5.17 -4.83 9.06
N LYS A 122 -4.77 -5.93 8.40
CA LYS A 122 -5.37 -7.25 8.63
C LYS A 122 -5.06 -7.81 10.00
N VAL A 123 -3.81 -7.69 10.48
CA VAL A 123 -3.43 -8.04 11.85
C VAL A 123 -4.28 -7.24 12.84
N ARG A 124 -4.49 -5.96 12.54
CA ARG A 124 -5.32 -5.07 13.34
C ARG A 124 -6.78 -5.55 13.46
N GLU A 125 -7.35 -6.14 12.40
CA GLU A 125 -8.71 -6.71 12.42
C GLU A 125 -8.82 -7.96 13.27
N LEU A 126 -7.74 -8.73 13.39
CA LEU A 126 -7.68 -9.98 14.15
C LEU A 126 -7.53 -9.78 15.67
N SER A 127 -7.47 -8.54 16.16
CA SER A 127 -7.50 -8.18 17.58
C SER A 127 -8.89 -7.64 17.98
N PRO A 128 -9.88 -8.52 18.26
CA PRO A 128 -11.27 -8.13 18.47
C PRO A 128 -11.51 -7.38 19.79
N ALA A 129 -10.75 -7.63 20.85
CA ALA A 129 -10.96 -6.93 22.12
C ALA A 129 -10.72 -5.42 21.92
N ARG A 130 -9.71 -5.02 21.15
CA ARG A 130 -9.51 -3.62 20.74
C ARG A 130 -10.71 -3.01 20.03
N VAL A 131 -11.35 -3.72 19.11
CA VAL A 131 -12.51 -3.23 18.33
C VAL A 131 -13.74 -3.08 19.21
N GLU A 132 -13.98 -4.04 20.09
CA GLU A 132 -15.10 -4.03 21.04
C GLU A 132 -14.94 -2.93 22.09
N VAL A 133 -13.71 -2.76 22.60
CA VAL A 133 -13.32 -1.68 23.51
C VAL A 133 -13.48 -0.29 22.86
N TYR A 134 -13.06 -0.12 21.61
CA TYR A 134 -13.25 1.15 20.92
C TYR A 134 -14.74 1.53 20.83
N ARG A 135 -15.59 0.56 20.47
CA ARG A 135 -17.04 0.77 20.36
C ARG A 135 -17.68 1.09 21.71
N SER A 136 -17.29 0.39 22.78
CA SER A 136 -17.84 0.61 24.12
C SER A 136 -17.44 1.97 24.72
N ILE A 137 -16.27 2.49 24.34
CA ILE A 137 -15.76 3.77 24.85
C ILE A 137 -16.31 4.95 24.08
N MET A 138 -16.29 4.90 22.75
CA MET A 138 -16.55 6.06 21.88
C MET A 138 -18.01 6.19 21.46
N ASN A 139 -18.82 5.13 21.62
CA ASN A 139 -20.22 5.05 21.17
C ASN A 139 -20.40 5.58 19.72
N ALA A 140 -19.36 5.41 18.90
CA ALA A 140 -19.19 5.98 17.58
C ALA A 140 -18.83 4.88 16.58
N ARG A 141 -19.05 5.14 15.28
CA ARG A 141 -18.49 4.30 14.21
C ARG A 141 -16.97 4.25 14.39
N LEU A 142 -16.34 3.11 14.07
CA LEU A 142 -14.87 2.96 14.03
C LEU A 142 -14.24 4.23 13.45
N LEU A 143 -13.12 4.71 14.04
CA LEU A 143 -12.40 5.88 13.54
C LEU A 143 -12.42 5.82 12.00
N PRO A 144 -12.87 6.88 11.30
CA PRO A 144 -12.60 6.96 9.87
C PRO A 144 -11.09 6.72 9.71
N ASN A 145 -10.73 5.80 8.81
CA ASN A 145 -9.40 5.23 8.60
C ASN A 145 -8.28 6.10 9.18
N PRO A 146 -7.42 5.57 10.09
CA PRO A 146 -6.43 6.38 10.81
C PRO A 146 -5.71 7.33 9.87
N VAL A 147 -5.62 8.59 10.31
CA VAL A 147 -5.13 9.73 9.55
C VAL A 147 -3.81 9.42 8.84
N VAL A 148 -3.93 9.55 7.51
CA VAL A 148 -3.06 9.48 6.32
C VAL A 148 -1.56 9.86 6.45
N THR A 149 -1.03 10.32 7.58
CA THR A 149 0.29 10.99 7.53
C THR A 149 1.51 10.09 7.57
N ARG A 150 1.44 8.84 8.07
CA ARG A 150 2.47 7.78 7.91
C ARG A 150 1.87 6.40 8.13
N TRP A 151 2.03 5.48 7.18
CA TRP A 151 1.63 4.08 7.36
C TRP A 151 2.40 3.45 8.54
N GLY A 152 1.73 2.57 9.29
CA GLY A 152 2.35 1.91 10.46
C GLY A 152 2.40 2.73 11.77
N ALA A 153 1.87 3.95 11.83
CA ALA A 153 1.85 4.74 13.09
C ALA A 153 1.14 4.00 14.25
N TRP A 154 0.07 3.27 13.96
CA TRP A 154 -0.63 2.47 14.97
C TRP A 154 0.19 1.25 15.41
N LEU A 155 1.05 0.69 14.54
CA LEU A 155 1.96 -0.40 14.90
C LEU A 155 2.98 0.08 15.90
N LEU A 156 3.60 1.24 15.63
CA LEU A 156 4.55 1.87 16.54
C LEU A 156 3.90 2.16 17.90
N ALA A 157 2.64 2.61 17.92
CA ALA A 157 1.89 2.80 19.16
C ALA A 157 1.64 1.47 19.89
N ALA A 158 1.21 0.41 19.19
CA ALA A 158 1.00 -0.90 19.79
C ALA A 158 2.29 -1.48 20.40
N ILE A 159 3.41 -1.39 19.68
CA ILE A 159 4.74 -1.81 20.16
C ILE A 159 5.14 -0.99 21.40
N PHE A 160 5.01 0.34 21.34
CA PHE A 160 5.30 1.22 22.47
C PHE A 160 4.50 0.84 23.72
N TYR A 161 3.19 0.61 23.58
CA TYR A 161 2.34 0.19 24.69
C TYR A 161 2.68 -1.21 25.19
N SER A 162 3.06 -2.14 24.32
CA SER A 162 3.54 -3.46 24.73
C SER A 162 4.81 -3.35 25.58
N ASP A 163 5.77 -2.52 25.18
CA ASP A 163 7.05 -2.33 25.89
C ASP A 163 6.90 -1.59 27.22
N ASN A 164 5.96 -0.66 27.27
CA ASN A 164 5.81 0.24 28.39
C ASN A 164 4.54 -0.05 29.20
N PHE A 165 3.86 -1.18 28.98
CA PHE A 165 2.53 -1.44 29.55
C PHE A 165 2.48 -1.20 31.07
N VAL A 166 3.45 -1.74 31.82
CA VAL A 166 3.53 -1.57 33.27
C VAL A 166 3.72 -0.10 33.66
N LYS A 167 4.64 0.61 33.00
CA LYS A 167 4.91 2.03 33.27
C LYS A 167 3.70 2.90 32.91
N PHE A 168 3.08 2.64 31.76
CA PHE A 168 1.88 3.32 31.31
C PHE A 168 0.70 3.10 32.27
N LYS A 169 0.54 1.87 32.78
CA LYS A 169 -0.46 1.55 33.81
C LYS A 169 -0.22 2.35 35.10
N VAL A 170 1.03 2.48 35.55
CA VAL A 170 1.37 3.32 36.70
C VAL A 170 1.03 4.79 36.43
N VAL A 171 1.40 5.34 35.26
CA VAL A 171 1.03 6.72 34.88
C VAL A 171 -0.48 6.91 34.95
N MET A 172 -1.25 6.02 34.32
CA MET A 172 -2.71 6.11 34.30
C MET A 172 -3.34 5.97 35.68
N GLN A 173 -2.78 5.15 36.57
CA GLN A 173 -3.25 5.00 37.95
C GLN A 173 -3.06 6.28 38.78
N ASN A 174 -2.04 7.08 38.49
CA ASN A 174 -1.77 8.34 39.18
C ASN A 174 -2.62 9.53 38.69
N LEU A 175 -3.39 9.36 37.61
CA LEU A 175 -4.31 10.41 37.14
C LEU A 175 -5.60 10.42 37.96
N GLU A 176 -6.10 11.62 38.25
CA GLU A 176 -7.42 11.81 38.85
C GLU A 176 -8.53 11.33 37.89
N GLU A 177 -9.63 10.83 38.45
CA GLU A 177 -10.79 10.35 37.66
C GLU A 177 -11.81 11.47 37.43
N ASP A 178 -11.30 12.63 37.04
CA ASP A 178 -12.07 13.84 36.74
C ASP A 178 -12.71 13.79 35.33
N ALA A 179 -12.23 12.91 34.46
CA ALA A 179 -12.76 12.65 33.14
C ALA A 179 -13.18 11.19 32.93
N ALA A 180 -14.35 10.99 32.30
CA ALA A 180 -14.88 9.66 31.97
C ALA A 180 -13.93 8.81 31.09
N SER A 181 -13.05 9.46 30.31
CA SER A 181 -12.01 8.80 29.53
C SER A 181 -10.96 8.13 30.42
N VAL A 182 -10.56 8.77 31.52
CA VAL A 182 -9.54 8.25 32.45
C VAL A 182 -10.06 6.99 33.15
N THR A 183 -11.28 7.03 33.68
CA THR A 183 -11.92 5.85 34.32
C THR A 183 -12.00 4.67 33.35
N LYS A 184 -12.40 4.91 32.10
CA LYS A 184 -12.48 3.87 31.07
C LYS A 184 -11.10 3.27 30.76
N VAL A 185 -10.06 4.10 30.58
CA VAL A 185 -8.70 3.59 30.31
C VAL A 185 -8.15 2.80 31.50
N LYS A 186 -8.40 3.22 32.74
CA LYS A 186 -8.00 2.45 33.94
C LYS A 186 -8.66 1.07 33.99
N ALA A 187 -9.94 0.97 33.64
CA ALA A 187 -10.65 -0.31 33.55
C ALA A 187 -9.98 -1.23 32.51
N LEU A 188 -9.69 -0.69 31.32
CA LEU A 188 -9.00 -1.44 30.26
C LEU A 188 -7.63 -1.96 30.68
N LEU A 189 -6.81 -1.13 31.33
CA LEU A 189 -5.46 -1.53 31.76
C LEU A 189 -5.48 -2.60 32.86
N SER A 190 -6.65 -2.93 33.38
CA SER A 190 -6.87 -4.05 34.32
C SER A 190 -7.21 -5.36 33.60
N GLU A 191 -7.54 -5.33 32.32
CA GLU A 191 -7.84 -6.52 31.52
C GLU A 191 -6.56 -7.25 31.08
N THR A 192 -6.47 -8.54 31.40
CA THR A 192 -5.33 -9.38 31.00
C THR A 192 -5.34 -9.72 29.50
N ALA A 193 -6.49 -9.60 28.83
CA ALA A 193 -6.62 -9.82 27.40
C ALA A 193 -5.80 -8.81 26.59
N ILE A 194 -5.81 -7.52 26.96
CA ILE A 194 -5.10 -6.46 26.26
C ILE A 194 -3.58 -6.69 26.28
N VAL A 195 -3.04 -7.15 27.42
CA VAL A 195 -1.60 -7.48 27.53
C VAL A 195 -1.22 -8.60 26.57
N LYS A 196 -2.06 -9.63 26.45
CA LYS A 196 -1.83 -10.76 25.55
C LYS A 196 -1.92 -10.33 24.08
N GLU A 197 -2.90 -9.50 23.73
CA GLU A 197 -3.05 -8.97 22.36
C GLU A 197 -1.89 -8.05 21.98
N LEU A 198 -1.45 -7.13 22.86
CA LEU A 198 -0.29 -6.28 22.60
C LEU A 198 1.00 -7.09 22.45
N ALA A 199 1.21 -8.09 23.30
CA ALA A 199 2.36 -8.98 23.21
C ALA A 199 2.33 -9.80 21.92
N PHE A 200 1.15 -10.23 21.47
CA PHE A 200 0.97 -10.94 20.20
C PHE A 200 1.24 -10.03 18.99
N ILE A 201 0.71 -8.81 18.97
CA ILE A 201 0.98 -7.83 17.90
C ILE A 201 2.48 -7.57 17.82
N LYS A 202 3.13 -7.32 18.96
CA LYS A 202 4.57 -7.09 19.00
C LYS A 202 5.32 -8.31 18.45
N SER A 203 5.10 -9.50 18.98
CA SER A 203 5.86 -10.69 18.56
C SER A 203 5.62 -11.07 17.09
N SER A 204 4.45 -10.75 16.54
CA SER A 204 4.07 -11.13 15.19
C SER A 204 4.57 -10.17 14.11
N ILE A 205 4.62 -8.85 14.39
CA ILE A 205 4.85 -7.83 13.33
C ILE A 205 5.74 -6.65 13.74
N GLU A 206 6.50 -6.73 14.84
CA GLU A 206 7.44 -5.68 15.27
C GLU A 206 8.48 -5.31 14.21
N PHE A 207 8.84 -6.24 13.33
CA PHE A 207 9.81 -6.00 12.25
C PHE A 207 9.26 -5.13 11.11
N LEU A 208 7.93 -5.01 10.99
CA LEU A 208 7.27 -4.43 9.82
C LEU A 208 7.48 -2.91 9.67
N PRO A 209 7.38 -2.08 10.73
CA PRO A 209 7.58 -0.63 10.61
C PRO A 209 8.96 -0.25 10.06
N GLY A 210 10.03 -0.92 10.51
CA GLY A 210 11.39 -0.65 10.04
C GLY A 210 11.60 -1.03 8.56
N ILE A 211 10.90 -2.06 8.07
CA ILE A 211 10.92 -2.44 6.65
C ILE A 211 10.14 -1.42 5.82
N MET A 212 8.96 -1.00 6.28
CA MET A 212 8.16 0.02 5.60
C MET A 212 8.93 1.33 5.48
N GLU A 213 9.55 1.81 6.56
CA GLU A 213 10.39 3.00 6.56
C GLU A 213 11.56 2.87 5.56
N ALA A 214 12.26 1.72 5.56
CA ALA A 214 13.33 1.47 4.61
C ALA A 214 12.85 1.52 3.15
N LEU A 215 11.70 0.92 2.85
CA LEU A 215 11.09 0.90 1.50
C LEU A 215 10.57 2.27 1.06
N GLU A 216 10.24 3.16 2.00
CA GLU A 216 9.87 4.55 1.70
C GLU A 216 11.09 5.44 1.36
N THR A 217 12.30 5.00 1.71
CA THR A 217 13.54 5.71 1.35
C THR A 217 13.98 5.46 -0.10
N ARG A 218 14.68 6.43 -0.68
CA ARG A 218 14.98 6.48 -2.14
C ARG A 218 16.30 5.82 -2.54
N GLU A 219 16.97 5.11 -1.63
CA GLU A 219 18.35 4.63 -1.84
C GLU A 219 18.44 3.12 -2.07
N MET A 220 17.33 2.38 -2.00
CA MET A 220 17.33 0.92 -2.18
C MET A 220 17.24 0.51 -3.65
N THR A 221 17.97 -0.53 -4.03
CA THR A 221 17.81 -1.18 -5.33
C THR A 221 16.58 -2.08 -5.36
N LEU A 222 16.05 -2.41 -6.55
CA LEU A 222 14.95 -3.38 -6.68
C LEU A 222 15.30 -4.74 -6.05
N LYS A 223 16.56 -5.16 -6.15
CA LYS A 223 17.03 -6.40 -5.54
C LYS A 223 16.88 -6.35 -4.01
N ASP A 224 17.34 -5.28 -3.38
CA ASP A 224 17.21 -5.11 -1.92
C ASP A 224 15.74 -5.05 -1.48
N GLN A 225 14.87 -4.42 -2.28
CA GLN A 225 13.44 -4.37 -2.03
C GLN A 225 12.80 -5.76 -2.07
N LEU A 226 13.15 -6.58 -3.07
CA LEU A 226 12.66 -7.96 -3.19
C LEU A 226 13.19 -8.85 -2.07
N GLU A 227 14.46 -8.69 -1.66
CA GLU A 227 15.01 -9.42 -0.51
C GLU A 227 14.26 -9.09 0.79
N LYS A 228 13.89 -7.81 1.01
CA LYS A 228 13.04 -7.42 2.15
C LYS A 228 11.63 -8.03 2.06
N LEU A 229 11.05 -8.11 0.87
CA LEU A 229 9.73 -8.72 0.70
C LEU A 229 9.77 -10.21 1.01
N SER A 230 10.76 -10.95 0.49
CA SER A 230 10.99 -12.36 0.82
C SER A 230 11.16 -12.56 2.33
N PHE A 231 11.92 -11.68 2.99
CA PHE A 231 12.06 -11.72 4.45
C PHE A 231 10.73 -11.52 5.18
N VAL A 232 9.87 -10.59 4.73
CA VAL A 232 8.52 -10.41 5.29
C VAL A 232 7.69 -11.69 5.13
N GLU A 233 7.67 -12.28 3.92
CA GLU A 233 6.92 -13.51 3.65
C GLU A 233 7.36 -14.68 4.55
N GLU A 234 8.68 -14.86 4.71
CA GLU A 234 9.24 -15.87 5.60
C GLU A 234 8.83 -15.64 7.06
N LYS A 235 8.84 -14.40 7.54
CA LYS A 235 8.42 -14.08 8.91
C LYS A 235 6.93 -14.30 9.13
N LEU A 236 6.09 -13.96 8.16
CA LEU A 236 4.64 -14.16 8.26
C LEU A 236 4.26 -15.64 8.30
N LYS A 237 4.98 -16.51 7.59
CA LYS A 237 4.77 -17.98 7.61
C LYS A 237 5.01 -18.60 8.99
N ILE A 238 5.84 -17.98 9.83
CA ILE A 238 6.22 -18.51 11.15
C ILE A 238 5.24 -18.04 12.25
N VAL A 239 4.37 -17.07 11.97
CA VAL A 239 3.41 -16.56 12.96
C VAL A 239 2.45 -17.69 13.37
N PRO A 240 2.37 -18.05 14.66
CA PRO A 240 1.58 -19.18 15.11
C PRO A 240 0.07 -18.91 15.08
N GLY A 241 -0.72 -19.97 14.89
CA GLY A 241 -2.20 -19.93 15.00
C GLY A 241 -2.95 -19.77 13.68
N LYS A 242 -4.28 -19.59 13.77
CA LYS A 242 -5.17 -19.38 12.60
C LYS A 242 -4.86 -18.08 11.86
N GLU A 243 -4.21 -17.15 12.56
CA GLU A 243 -3.85 -15.81 12.09
C GLU A 243 -2.66 -15.84 11.13
N GLY A 244 -1.62 -16.64 11.42
CA GLY A 244 -0.49 -16.88 10.50
C GLY A 244 -0.91 -17.44 9.14
N LYS A 245 -1.90 -18.34 9.14
CA LYS A 245 -2.50 -18.88 7.91
C LYS A 245 -3.29 -17.84 7.11
N LEU A 246 -3.88 -16.85 7.79
CA LEU A 246 -4.59 -15.75 7.14
C LEU A 246 -3.62 -14.79 6.46
N TYR A 247 -2.50 -14.46 7.12
CA TYR A 247 -1.45 -13.59 6.55
C TYR A 247 -0.81 -14.20 5.30
N SER A 248 -0.65 -15.52 5.25
CA SER A 248 -0.15 -16.24 4.07
C SER A 248 -1.17 -16.41 2.94
N SER A 249 -2.48 -16.27 3.21
CA SER A 249 -3.54 -16.34 2.19
C SER A 249 -3.92 -14.98 1.60
N SER A 250 -3.67 -13.88 2.32
CA SER A 250 -3.80 -12.51 1.78
C SER A 250 -2.68 -12.12 0.81
N SER A 251 -1.64 -12.95 0.71
CA SER A 251 -0.61 -12.87 -0.34
C SER A 251 -0.99 -13.64 -1.62
N ASP A 252 -2.11 -14.37 -1.66
CA ASP A 252 -2.48 -15.18 -2.82
C ASP A 252 -3.43 -14.45 -3.80
N GLU A 253 -2.98 -14.42 -5.06
CA GLU A 253 -3.66 -14.31 -6.37
C GLU A 253 -4.51 -13.08 -6.76
N GLN A 254 -4.91 -12.17 -5.88
CA GLN A 254 -5.67 -10.96 -6.33
C GLN A 254 -4.99 -9.61 -6.12
N ASP A 255 -4.05 -9.49 -5.18
CA ASP A 255 -3.50 -8.20 -4.76
C ASP A 255 -2.01 -7.94 -5.11
N LEU A 256 -1.28 -8.99 -5.52
CA LEU A 256 0.13 -8.92 -5.97
C LEU A 256 0.28 -9.06 -7.49
N ASN A 257 -0.80 -8.88 -8.27
CA ASN A 257 -0.83 -9.07 -9.72
C ASN A 257 0.30 -8.31 -10.44
N VAL A 258 1.39 -9.02 -10.73
CA VAL A 258 2.19 -8.78 -11.92
C VAL A 258 1.47 -9.55 -13.04
N GLU A 259 0.49 -8.93 -13.70
CA GLU A 259 -0.16 -9.52 -14.87
C GLU A 259 0.87 -9.63 -16.02
N TYR A 260 1.63 -10.73 -16.06
CA TYR A 260 2.44 -11.11 -17.23
C TYR A 260 1.53 -11.81 -18.25
N GLN A 261 0.99 -11.07 -19.22
CA GLN A 261 0.39 -11.68 -20.41
C GLN A 261 1.47 -11.86 -21.49
N LYS A 262 1.91 -13.10 -21.71
CA LYS A 262 2.73 -13.46 -22.87
C LYS A 262 1.93 -13.25 -24.15
N SER A 263 2.39 -12.35 -25.02
CA SER A 263 1.87 -12.20 -26.36
C SER A 263 2.39 -13.30 -27.31
N GLY A 264 1.50 -14.19 -27.74
CA GLY A 264 1.41 -14.70 -29.12
C GLY A 264 2.21 -15.95 -29.52
N GLY A 265 1.47 -16.99 -29.94
CA GLY A 265 1.92 -18.01 -30.90
C GLY A 265 1.20 -19.37 -30.81
N SER A 266 0.21 -19.60 -31.69
CA SER A 266 -0.29 -20.88 -32.28
C SER A 266 -0.44 -22.11 -31.36
N GLU A 267 -1.57 -22.84 -31.28
CA GLU A 267 -2.26 -23.52 -32.38
C GLU A 267 -3.56 -24.20 -31.85
N GLU A 268 -4.58 -24.21 -32.71
CA GLU A 268 -5.64 -25.24 -32.90
C GLU A 268 -6.67 -25.63 -31.80
N SER A 269 -7.90 -25.18 -32.08
CA SER A 269 -9.15 -25.97 -32.20
C SER A 269 -9.57 -26.96 -31.11
N SER A 270 -10.71 -26.69 -30.49
CA SER A 270 -11.93 -27.49 -30.73
C SER A 270 -13.14 -26.81 -30.08
N GLU A 271 -14.20 -26.74 -30.87
CA GLU A 271 -15.54 -26.30 -30.51
C GLU A 271 -16.11 -27.14 -29.36
N VAL A 272 -16.72 -26.50 -28.38
CA VAL A 272 -17.90 -27.04 -27.67
C VAL A 272 -18.84 -25.88 -27.37
N GLU A 273 -19.87 -25.71 -28.22
CA GLU A 273 -21.13 -25.12 -27.81
C GLU A 273 -21.80 -26.03 -26.78
N CYS A 274 -22.31 -25.47 -25.67
CA CYS A 274 -23.72 -25.65 -25.30
C CYS A 274 -24.13 -24.88 -24.02
N VAL A 275 -25.13 -24.01 -24.22
CA VAL A 275 -26.41 -23.93 -23.50
C VAL A 275 -26.41 -23.61 -21.99
N GLY A 276 -26.76 -22.35 -21.69
CA GLY A 276 -28.03 -21.98 -21.05
C GLY A 276 -28.35 -22.45 -19.62
N CYS A 277 -28.57 -21.48 -18.73
CA CYS A 277 -29.57 -21.38 -17.65
C CYS A 277 -29.21 -20.10 -16.88
N GLY A 278 -30.08 -19.17 -16.53
CA GLY A 278 -31.53 -19.04 -16.50
C GLY A 278 -31.81 -17.84 -15.58
#